data_AF-A0A970U7M7-F1
#
_entry.id   AF-A0A970U7M7-F1
#
_cell.length_a   1.000
_cell.length_b   1.000
_cell.length_c   1.000
_cell.angle_alpha   90.00
_cell.angle_beta   90.00
_cell.angle_gamma   90.00
#
_symmetry.space_group_name_H-M   'P 1'
#
loop_
_entity.id
_entity.type
_entity.pdbx_description
1 polymer ?
#
loop_
_entity_poly.entity_id
_entity_poly.type
_entity_poly.pdbx_seq_one_letter_code
_entity_poly.pdbx_strand_id
1 'polypeptide(L)'
;MDSLNPLKQLLFEAAERTVAMIKRTDETFKDICAALIETEARAKTYQSLTREQTGIIDTDDTDRLIENIRKRQSVIDEINKLQEKVKPYLQLHNQVKFQAEKNDIRTAEIENLLQSIRAILADTQKIDIQNRKAAMTKMNLYGSKARQVSISRKSIKRYNGDEFFSDPVFFDDRK
;
A
#
# COMPACT_ATOMS: atom_id res chain seq x y z
N MET A 1 33.48 -9.90 43.56
CA MET A 1 32.54 -10.88 42.98
C MET A 1 31.18 -10.21 43.02
N ASP A 2 30.78 -9.59 41.91
CA ASP A 2 29.50 -8.90 41.82
C ASP A 2 28.39 -9.94 41.75
N SER A 3 27.62 -10.06 42.83
CA SER A 3 26.38 -10.83 42.80
C SER A 3 25.43 -10.15 41.82
N LEU A 4 25.11 -10.85 40.73
CA LEU A 4 24.08 -10.42 39.82
C LEU A 4 22.79 -10.16 40.62
N ASN A 5 22.23 -8.97 40.44
CA ASN A 5 20.97 -8.54 41.05
C ASN A 5 19.91 -9.64 40.85
N PRO A 6 19.22 -10.13 41.91
CA PRO A 6 18.23 -11.21 41.82
C PRO A 6 17.15 -10.96 40.77
N LEU A 7 16.79 -9.70 40.50
CA LEU A 7 15.86 -9.32 39.43
C LEU A 7 16.42 -9.59 38.02
N LYS A 8 17.73 -9.38 37.81
CA LYS A 8 18.38 -9.73 36.53
C LYS A 8 18.44 -11.23 36.33
N GLN A 9 18.61 -11.99 37.42
CA GLN A 9 18.68 -13.44 37.37
C GLN A 9 17.30 -14.07 37.08
N LEU A 10 16.23 -13.56 37.69
CA LEU A 10 14.85 -13.92 37.37
C LEU A 10 14.45 -13.56 35.94
N LEU A 11 14.86 -12.38 35.45
CA LEU A 11 14.63 -11.97 34.05
C LEU A 11 15.39 -12.88 33.08
N PHE A 12 16.61 -13.27 33.42
CA PHE A 12 17.43 -14.18 32.62
C PHE A 12 16.80 -15.58 32.55
N GLU A 13 16.40 -16.16 33.68
CA GLU A 13 15.74 -17.47 33.75
C GLU A 13 14.36 -17.50 33.08
N ALA A 14 13.56 -16.44 33.23
CA ALA A 14 12.27 -16.31 32.56
C ALA A 14 12.43 -16.25 31.03
N ALA A 15 13.46 -15.53 30.59
CA ALA A 15 13.74 -15.40 29.18
C ALA A 15 14.39 -16.69 28.62
N GLU A 16 15.25 -17.41 29.36
CA GLU A 16 15.71 -18.76 29.01
C GLU A 16 14.54 -19.77 28.88
N ARG A 17 13.55 -19.72 29.78
CA ARG A 17 12.32 -20.53 29.67
C ARG A 17 11.49 -20.16 28.44
N THR A 18 11.48 -18.89 28.05
CA THR A 18 10.77 -18.38 26.87
C THR A 18 11.49 -18.75 25.57
N VAL A 19 12.82 -18.68 25.54
CA VAL A 19 13.68 -19.22 24.48
C VAL A 19 13.48 -20.73 24.34
N ALA A 20 13.42 -21.45 25.47
CA ALA A 20 13.10 -22.87 25.47
C ALA A 20 11.69 -23.13 24.93
N MET A 21 10.74 -22.21 25.10
CA MET A 21 9.38 -22.34 24.58
C MET A 21 9.31 -22.14 23.05
N ILE A 22 10.09 -21.23 22.47
CA ILE A 22 10.29 -21.13 21.02
C ILE A 22 11.04 -22.36 20.48
N LYS A 23 12.01 -22.88 21.24
CA LYS A 23 12.68 -24.15 20.92
C LYS A 23 11.77 -25.39 21.10
N ARG A 24 10.60 -25.29 21.75
CA ARG A 24 9.89 -26.47 22.30
C ARG A 24 8.90 -27.17 21.37
N THR A 25 8.48 -26.61 20.24
CA THR A 25 7.84 -27.44 19.20
C THR A 25 8.25 -26.99 17.81
N ASP A 26 8.78 -27.91 17.01
CA ASP A 26 9.00 -27.74 15.56
C ASP A 26 7.72 -27.27 14.84
N GLU A 27 6.57 -27.59 15.42
CA GLU A 27 5.24 -27.18 14.98
C GLU A 27 5.04 -25.66 15.04
N THR A 28 5.42 -25.00 16.14
CA THR A 28 5.33 -23.53 16.26
C THR A 28 6.22 -22.83 15.23
N PHE A 29 7.44 -23.34 15.02
CA PHE A 29 8.36 -22.80 14.02
C PHE A 29 7.80 -22.96 12.60
N LYS A 30 7.27 -24.15 12.27
CA LYS A 30 6.63 -24.42 10.99
C LYS A 30 5.44 -23.51 10.73
N ASP A 31 4.60 -23.27 11.75
CA ASP A 31 3.43 -22.39 11.62
C ASP A 31 3.82 -20.94 11.35
N ILE A 32 4.87 -20.44 12.00
CA ILE A 32 5.41 -19.10 11.75
C ILE A 32 5.92 -18.99 10.32
N CYS A 33 6.78 -19.92 9.91
CA CYS A 33 7.34 -19.92 8.55
C CYS A 33 6.24 -20.04 7.49
N ALA A 34 5.26 -20.92 7.68
CA ALA A 34 4.12 -21.08 6.77
C ALA A 34 3.33 -19.78 6.62
N ALA A 35 3.03 -19.09 7.74
CA ALA A 35 2.29 -17.84 7.69
C ALA A 35 3.12 -16.69 7.09
N LEU A 36 4.44 -16.66 7.30
CA LEU A 36 5.34 -15.69 6.66
C LEU A 36 5.48 -15.94 5.15
N ILE A 37 5.60 -17.20 4.74
CA ILE A 37 5.60 -17.60 3.31
C ILE A 37 4.29 -17.17 2.65
N GLU A 38 3.16 -17.42 3.29
CA GLU A 38 1.87 -16.96 2.77
C GLU A 38 1.80 -15.43 2.69
N THR A 39 2.28 -14.73 3.73
CA THR A 39 2.37 -13.27 3.73
C THR A 39 3.22 -12.74 2.58
N GLU A 40 4.35 -13.39 2.27
CA GLU A 40 5.20 -13.04 1.14
C GLU A 40 4.46 -13.23 -0.20
N ALA A 41 3.73 -14.34 -0.38
CA ALA A 41 2.94 -14.59 -1.57
C ALA A 41 1.84 -13.52 -1.76
N ARG A 42 1.16 -13.12 -0.69
CA ARG A 42 0.18 -12.01 -0.71
C ARG A 42 0.85 -10.68 -1.03
N ALA A 43 2.03 -10.40 -0.48
CA ALA A 43 2.80 -9.19 -0.78
C ALA A 43 3.21 -9.12 -2.27
N LYS A 44 3.62 -10.24 -2.87
CA LYS A 44 3.90 -10.34 -4.32
C LYS A 44 2.64 -10.08 -5.15
N THR A 45 1.50 -10.61 -4.73
CA THR A 45 0.20 -10.36 -5.38
C THR A 45 -0.17 -8.87 -5.32
N TYR A 46 -0.03 -8.25 -4.14
CA TYR A 46 -0.27 -6.83 -3.95
C TYR A 46 0.65 -5.96 -4.83
N GLN A 47 1.92 -6.33 -4.93
CA GLN A 47 2.87 -5.68 -5.84
C GLN A 47 2.42 -5.78 -7.30
N SER A 48 2.02 -6.98 -7.74
CA SER A 48 1.54 -7.21 -9.11
C SER A 48 0.33 -6.35 -9.45
N LEU A 49 -0.67 -6.31 -8.56
CA LEU A 49 -1.86 -5.46 -8.74
C LEU A 49 -1.52 -3.97 -8.77
N THR A 50 -0.51 -3.55 -7.99
CA THR A 50 -0.04 -2.16 -7.98
C THR A 50 0.66 -1.80 -9.31
N ARG A 51 1.41 -2.74 -9.91
CA ARG A 51 1.96 -2.56 -11.28
C ARG A 51 0.88 -2.54 -12.34
N GLU A 52 -0.13 -3.40 -12.23
CA GLU A 52 -1.27 -3.41 -13.14
C GLU A 52 -2.00 -2.06 -13.15
N GLN A 53 -2.16 -1.44 -11.97
CA GLN A 53 -2.78 -0.13 -11.84
C GLN A 53 -2.08 0.94 -12.68
N THR A 54 -0.75 0.88 -12.85
CA THR A 54 0.00 1.80 -13.71
C THR A 54 -0.57 1.79 -15.13
N GLY A 55 -0.77 0.60 -15.72
CA GLY A 55 -1.35 0.46 -17.05
C GLY A 55 -2.82 0.88 -17.12
N ILE A 56 -3.61 0.57 -16.07
CA ILE A 56 -5.02 0.97 -16.02
C ILE A 56 -5.15 2.51 -16.01
N ILE A 57 -4.33 3.20 -15.20
CA ILE A 57 -4.30 4.66 -15.14
C ILE A 57 -4.04 5.23 -16.53
N ASP A 58 -3.12 4.65 -17.31
CA ASP A 58 -2.80 5.13 -18.66
C ASP A 58 -3.96 4.95 -19.64
N THR A 59 -4.74 3.88 -19.51
CA THR A 59 -5.91 3.59 -20.38
C THR A 59 -7.20 4.34 -20.03
N ASP A 60 -7.24 5.06 -18.90
CA ASP A 60 -8.45 5.77 -18.41
C ASP A 60 -9.67 4.87 -18.18
N ASP A 61 -9.45 3.56 -18.01
CA ASP A 61 -10.50 2.58 -17.74
C ASP A 61 -10.89 2.62 -16.24
N THR A 62 -11.99 3.32 -15.96
CA THR A 62 -12.44 3.57 -14.59
C THR A 62 -13.01 2.32 -13.92
N ASP A 63 -13.69 1.45 -14.67
CA ASP A 63 -14.28 0.22 -14.13
C ASP A 63 -13.20 -0.77 -13.71
N ARG A 64 -12.18 -0.95 -14.56
CA ARG A 64 -11.00 -1.75 -14.21
C ARG A 64 -10.23 -1.16 -13.04
N LEU A 65 -10.17 0.17 -12.91
CA LEU A 65 -9.51 0.81 -11.78
C LEU A 65 -10.24 0.51 -10.46
N ILE A 66 -11.57 0.56 -10.45
CA ILE A 66 -12.39 0.22 -9.28
C ILE A 66 -12.20 -1.25 -8.90
N GLU A 67 -12.22 -2.16 -9.89
CA GLU A 67 -11.99 -3.58 -9.65
C GLU A 67 -10.58 -3.84 -9.08
N ASN A 68 -9.54 -3.21 -9.65
CA ASN A 68 -8.17 -3.31 -9.16
C ASN A 68 -8.04 -2.81 -7.71
N ILE A 69 -8.68 -1.69 -7.36
CA ILE A 69 -8.71 -1.17 -5.98
C ILE A 69 -9.35 -2.19 -5.02
N ARG A 70 -10.48 -2.79 -5.40
CA ARG A 70 -11.16 -3.81 -4.57
C ARG A 70 -10.27 -5.03 -4.35
N LYS A 71 -9.64 -5.55 -5.41
CA LYS A 71 -8.69 -6.67 -5.33
C LYS A 71 -7.52 -6.35 -4.40
N ARG A 72 -6.93 -5.15 -4.55
CA ARG A 72 -5.83 -4.69 -3.69
C ARG A 72 -6.25 -4.62 -2.22
N GLN A 73 -7.42 -4.07 -1.93
CA GLN A 73 -7.93 -3.98 -0.55
C GLN A 73 -8.12 -5.37 0.07
N SER A 74 -8.70 -6.32 -0.68
CA SER A 74 -8.85 -7.70 -0.22
C SER A 74 -7.50 -8.33 0.15
N VAL A 75 -6.47 -8.12 -0.68
CA VAL A 75 -5.12 -8.66 -0.40
C VAL A 75 -4.49 -7.99 0.83
N ILE A 76 -4.69 -6.69 1.02
CA ILE A 76 -4.25 -5.98 2.23
C ILE A 76 -4.92 -6.57 3.48
N ASP A 77 -6.23 -6.82 3.40
CA ASP A 77 -6.98 -7.40 4.53
C ASP A 77 -6.50 -8.81 4.86
N GLU A 78 -6.13 -9.61 3.86
CA GLU A 78 -5.51 -10.93 4.04
C GLU A 78 -4.13 -10.82 4.71
N ILE A 79 -3.28 -9.88 4.27
CA ILE A 79 -1.97 -9.62 4.90
C ILE A 79 -2.16 -9.22 6.37
N ASN A 80 -3.12 -8.34 6.66
CA ASN A 80 -3.39 -7.90 8.03
C ASN A 80 -3.85 -9.05 8.93
N LYS A 81 -4.71 -9.94 8.42
CA LYS A 81 -5.13 -11.15 9.15
C LYS A 81 -3.95 -12.08 9.44
N LEU A 82 -3.08 -12.31 8.46
CA LEU A 82 -1.87 -13.12 8.65
C LEU A 82 -0.90 -12.45 9.65
N GLN A 83 -0.75 -11.13 9.60
CA GLN A 83 0.06 -10.41 10.57
C GLN A 83 -0.46 -10.55 12.00
N GLU A 84 -1.77 -10.41 12.24
CA GLU A 84 -2.33 -10.62 13.58
C GLU A 84 -2.13 -12.06 14.07
N LYS A 85 -2.17 -13.06 13.18
CA LYS A 85 -1.83 -14.45 13.51
C LYS A 85 -0.36 -14.60 13.92
N VAL A 86 0.55 -13.91 13.25
CA VAL A 86 2.02 -14.07 13.41
C VAL A 86 2.59 -13.15 14.49
N LYS A 87 1.89 -12.08 14.87
CA LYS A 87 2.32 -11.04 15.81
C LYS A 87 2.71 -11.55 17.21
N PRO A 88 1.95 -12.44 17.89
CA PRO A 88 2.37 -12.98 19.19
C PRO A 88 3.71 -13.73 19.08
N TYR A 89 3.90 -14.45 17.98
CA TYR A 89 5.11 -15.22 17.73
C TYR A 89 6.31 -14.34 17.40
N LEU A 90 6.11 -13.25 16.64
CA LEU A 90 7.18 -12.28 16.36
C LEU A 90 7.57 -11.47 17.59
N GLN A 91 6.62 -11.17 18.48
CA GLN A 91 6.92 -10.56 19.77
C GLN A 91 7.80 -11.48 20.62
N LEU A 92 7.46 -12.76 20.67
CA LEU A 92 8.24 -13.80 21.34
C LEU A 92 9.64 -13.92 20.69
N HIS A 93 9.71 -13.98 19.35
CA HIS A 93 10.96 -14.04 18.59
C HIS A 93 11.86 -12.84 18.89
N ASN A 94 11.33 -11.62 18.91
CA ASN A 94 12.11 -10.42 19.23
C ASN A 94 12.65 -10.43 20.67
N GLN A 95 11.92 -11.02 21.61
CA GLN A 95 12.41 -11.23 22.98
C GLN A 95 13.55 -12.27 23.01
N VAL A 96 13.44 -13.33 22.21
CA VAL A 96 14.42 -14.42 22.10
C VAL A 96 15.66 -14.03 21.29
N LYS A 97 15.54 -13.14 20.30
CA LYS A 97 16.67 -12.65 19.48
C LYS A 97 17.74 -11.94 20.33
N PHE A 98 17.39 -11.41 21.49
CA PHE A 98 18.35 -10.86 22.46
C PHE A 98 19.15 -11.92 23.23
N GLN A 99 18.75 -13.19 23.15
CA GLN A 99 19.30 -14.31 23.94
C GLN A 99 19.77 -15.48 23.09
N ALA A 100 19.38 -15.56 21.82
CA ALA A 100 19.82 -16.59 20.89
C ALA A 100 21.31 -16.43 20.59
N GLU A 101 22.02 -17.56 20.52
CA GLU A 101 23.38 -17.58 20.00
C GLU A 101 23.38 -17.04 18.56
N LYS A 102 24.47 -16.35 18.21
CA LYS A 102 24.65 -15.57 16.97
C LYS A 102 24.43 -16.34 15.64
N ASN A 103 24.16 -17.65 15.70
CA ASN A 103 24.10 -18.59 14.58
C ASN A 103 22.85 -19.53 14.56
N ASP A 104 21.74 -19.18 15.20
CA ASP A 104 20.52 -20.00 15.11
C ASP A 104 19.89 -19.92 13.69
N ILE A 105 19.90 -21.06 12.97
CA ILE A 105 19.36 -21.20 11.61
C ILE A 105 17.88 -20.82 11.52
N ARG A 106 17.07 -21.15 12.55
CA ARG A 106 15.62 -20.86 12.56
C ARG A 106 15.35 -19.36 12.64
N THR A 107 16.12 -18.68 13.48
CA THR A 107 16.10 -17.21 13.60
C THR A 107 16.51 -16.58 12.27
N ALA A 108 17.57 -17.08 11.63
CA ALA A 108 18.01 -16.59 10.32
C ALA A 108 16.95 -16.77 9.22
N GLU A 109 16.25 -17.90 9.19
CA GLU A 109 15.19 -18.18 8.20
C GLU A 109 14.00 -17.22 8.34
N ILE A 110 13.52 -17.01 9.57
CA ILE A 110 12.46 -16.03 9.86
C ILE A 110 12.90 -14.62 9.45
N GLU A 111 14.14 -14.24 9.75
CA GLU A 111 14.69 -12.93 9.39
C GLU A 111 14.77 -12.72 7.88
N ASN A 112 15.20 -13.74 7.13
CA ASN A 112 15.25 -13.70 5.67
C ASN A 112 13.85 -13.51 5.07
N LEU A 113 12.85 -14.23 5.58
CA LEU A 113 11.45 -14.07 5.14
C LEU A 113 10.93 -12.65 5.44
N LEU A 114 11.16 -12.14 6.65
CA LEU A 114 10.78 -10.78 7.02
C LEU A 114 11.47 -9.73 6.15
N GLN A 115 12.76 -9.91 5.83
CA GLN A 115 13.50 -9.01 4.96
C GLN A 115 12.95 -9.02 3.53
N SER A 116 12.64 -10.21 2.99
CA SER A 116 12.01 -10.35 1.67
C SER A 116 10.66 -9.64 1.59
N ILE A 117 9.78 -9.88 2.57
CA ILE A 117 8.47 -9.21 2.66
C ILE A 117 8.64 -7.69 2.70
N ARG A 118 9.56 -7.18 3.53
CA ARG A 118 9.84 -5.74 3.64
C ARG A 118 10.34 -5.16 2.32
N ALA A 119 11.22 -5.86 1.61
CA ALA A 119 11.73 -5.41 0.32
C ALA A 119 10.60 -5.29 -0.72
N ILE A 120 9.73 -6.31 -0.80
CA ILE A 120 8.57 -6.31 -1.71
C ILE A 120 7.62 -5.15 -1.40
N LEU A 121 7.30 -4.93 -0.11
CA LEU A 121 6.41 -3.85 0.30
C LEU A 121 7.02 -2.46 0.04
N ALA A 122 8.33 -2.28 0.28
CA ALA A 122 9.03 -1.03 -0.01
C ALA A 122 9.03 -0.72 -1.51
N ASP A 123 9.28 -1.70 -2.36
CA ASP A 123 9.19 -1.51 -3.81
C ASP A 123 7.75 -1.26 -4.28
N THR A 124 6.77 -1.91 -3.66
CA THR A 124 5.36 -1.65 -3.95
C THR A 124 4.97 -0.21 -3.58
N GLN A 125 5.48 0.31 -2.47
CA GLN A 125 5.24 1.69 -2.06
C GLN A 125 5.81 2.70 -3.07
N LYS A 126 6.99 2.44 -3.64
CA LYS A 126 7.57 3.29 -4.70
C LYS A 126 6.64 3.35 -5.92
N ILE A 127 6.11 2.21 -6.35
CA ILE A 127 5.18 2.13 -7.49
C ILE A 127 3.86 2.85 -7.16
N ASP A 128 3.31 2.67 -5.95
CA ASP A 128 2.08 3.34 -5.54
C ASP A 128 2.23 4.87 -5.54
N ILE A 129 3.39 5.39 -5.10
CA ILE A 129 3.71 6.82 -5.17
C ILE A 129 3.72 7.31 -6.63
N GLN A 130 4.28 6.53 -7.56
CA GLN A 130 4.28 6.87 -8.99
C GLN A 130 2.86 6.87 -9.55
N ASN A 131 2.06 5.85 -9.24
CA ASN A 131 0.66 5.76 -9.67
C ASN A 131 -0.17 6.95 -9.16
N ARG A 132 0.00 7.36 -7.90
CA ARG A 132 -0.69 8.54 -7.35
C ARG A 132 -0.32 9.81 -8.12
N LYS A 133 0.96 10.01 -8.44
CA LYS A 133 1.41 11.16 -9.23
C LYS A 133 0.84 11.14 -10.66
N ALA A 134 0.79 9.98 -11.29
CA ALA A 134 0.18 9.82 -12.61
C ALA A 134 -1.32 10.15 -12.60
N ALA A 135 -2.05 9.60 -11.62
CA ALA A 135 -3.48 9.88 -11.44
C ALA A 135 -3.75 11.37 -11.18
N MET A 136 -2.95 12.03 -10.33
CA MET A 136 -3.07 13.47 -10.08
C MET A 136 -2.81 14.30 -11.35
N THR A 137 -1.81 13.93 -12.15
CA THR A 137 -1.53 14.60 -13.42
C THR A 137 -2.72 14.51 -14.38
N LYS A 138 -3.32 13.32 -14.51
CA LYS A 138 -4.53 13.12 -15.33
C LYS A 138 -5.72 13.91 -14.79
N MET A 139 -5.95 13.90 -13.48
CA MET A 139 -7.01 14.70 -12.85
C MET A 139 -6.86 16.20 -13.17
N ASN A 140 -5.65 16.74 -13.09
CA ASN A 140 -5.37 18.13 -13.44
C ASN A 140 -5.64 18.44 -14.92
N LEU A 141 -5.24 17.53 -15.82
CA LEU A 141 -5.49 17.65 -17.25
C LEU A 141 -7.00 17.68 -17.55
N TYR A 142 -7.77 16.73 -17.00
CA TYR A 142 -9.22 16.68 -17.18
C TYR A 142 -9.93 17.89 -16.58
N GLY A 143 -9.51 18.35 -15.40
CA GLY A 143 -10.02 19.58 -14.79
C GLY A 143 -9.75 20.82 -15.66
N SER A 144 -8.58 20.90 -16.31
CA SER A 144 -8.26 21.99 -17.24
C SER A 144 -9.15 21.97 -18.48
N LYS A 145 -9.32 20.79 -19.10
CA LYS A 145 -10.22 20.61 -20.25
C LYS A 145 -11.67 20.97 -19.92
N ALA A 146 -12.16 20.56 -18.75
CA ALA A 146 -13.51 20.92 -18.30
C ALA A 146 -13.70 22.44 -18.15
N ARG A 147 -12.68 23.16 -17.63
CA ARG A 147 -12.70 24.63 -17.57
C ARG A 147 -12.72 25.27 -18.97
N GLN A 148 -11.93 24.77 -19.91
CA GLN A 148 -11.95 25.25 -21.30
C GLN A 148 -13.34 25.09 -21.92
N VAL A 149 -13.96 23.90 -21.81
CA VAL A 149 -15.32 23.67 -22.31
C VAL A 149 -16.34 24.61 -21.66
N SER A 150 -16.21 24.87 -20.35
CA SER A 150 -17.08 25.81 -19.64
C SER A 150 -16.94 27.25 -20.16
N ILE A 151 -15.71 27.71 -20.42
CA ILE A 151 -15.44 29.01 -21.03
C ILE A 151 -16.04 29.08 -22.45
N SER A 152 -15.83 28.04 -23.26
CA SER A 152 -16.40 27.96 -24.62
C SER A 152 -17.93 27.95 -24.61
N ARG A 153 -18.58 27.29 -23.63
CA ARG A 153 -20.05 27.34 -23.49
C ARG A 153 -20.54 28.73 -23.09
N LYS A 154 -19.82 29.43 -22.21
CA LYS A 154 -20.14 30.82 -21.82
C LYS A 154 -19.99 31.79 -22.99
N SER A 155 -18.96 31.62 -23.84
CA SER A 155 -18.82 32.46 -25.04
C SER A 155 -19.95 32.20 -26.03
N ILE A 156 -20.27 30.93 -26.33
CA ILE A 156 -21.39 30.58 -27.22
C ILE A 156 -22.73 31.11 -26.69
N LYS A 157 -22.99 31.03 -25.38
CA LYS A 157 -24.22 31.58 -24.78
C LYS A 157 -24.32 33.10 -24.91
N ARG A 158 -23.20 33.84 -24.96
CA ARG A 158 -23.22 35.29 -25.23
C ARG A 158 -23.55 35.62 -26.68
N TYR A 159 -23.24 34.73 -27.62
CA TYR A 159 -23.58 34.92 -29.03
C TYR A 159 -24.98 34.40 -29.40
N ASN A 160 -25.52 33.43 -28.65
CA ASN A 160 -26.82 32.80 -28.90
C ASN A 160 -27.87 33.14 -27.83
N GLY A 161 -27.60 34.09 -26.95
CA GLY A 161 -28.62 34.64 -26.05
C GLY A 161 -29.49 35.61 -26.86
N ASP A 162 -30.81 35.47 -26.74
CA ASP A 162 -31.84 36.31 -27.37
C ASP A 162 -31.73 37.81 -26.99
N GLU A 163 -30.67 38.48 -27.43
CA GLU A 163 -30.59 39.93 -27.46
C GLU A 163 -30.62 40.34 -28.93
N PHE A 164 -31.77 40.90 -29.31
CA PHE A 164 -31.96 41.84 -30.41
C PHE A 164 -30.67 42.08 -31.23
N PHE A 165 -30.55 41.40 -32.36
CA PHE A 165 -29.89 42.01 -33.51
C PHE A 165 -30.77 43.21 -33.90
N SER A 166 -30.58 44.35 -33.22
CA SER A 166 -30.97 45.62 -33.79
C SER A 166 -30.15 45.77 -35.06
N ASP A 167 -30.83 45.90 -36.19
CA ASP A 167 -30.19 46.14 -37.48
C ASP A 167 -29.21 47.32 -37.32
N PRO A 168 -27.99 47.22 -37.87
CA PRO A 168 -27.09 48.35 -37.87
C PRO A 168 -27.78 49.48 -38.64
N VAL A 169 -28.03 50.61 -37.97
CA VAL A 169 -28.58 51.83 -38.58
C VAL A 169 -27.53 52.40 -39.53
N PHE A 170 -27.48 51.84 -40.73
CA PHE A 170 -26.84 52.42 -41.90
C PHE A 170 -27.84 52.24 -43.04
N PHE A 171 -28.16 53.33 -43.72
CA PHE A 171 -29.23 53.50 -44.72
C PHE A 171 -30.61 53.86 -44.15
N ASP A 172 -30.69 55.03 -43.49
CA ASP A 172 -31.84 55.90 -43.77
C ASP A 172 -31.53 56.63 -45.09
N ASP A 173 -32.05 56.06 -46.18
CA ASP A 173 -32.02 56.68 -47.50
C ASP A 173 -33.43 56.52 -48.10
N ARG A 174 -34.24 57.58 -47.95
CA ARG A 174 -35.52 57.91 -48.63
C ARG A 174 -36.79 57.33 -47.93
N LYS A 175 -37.87 58.07 -47.68
CA LYS A 175 -38.50 59.24 -48.32
C LYS A 175 -39.33 60.04 -47.33
#